data_AF-A0A2T5LKC2-F1
#
_entry.id   AF-A0A2T5LKC2-F1
#
_cell.length_a   1.000
_cell.length_b   1.000
_cell.length_c   1.000
_cell.angle_alpha   90.00
_cell.angle_beta   90.00
_cell.angle_gamma   90.00
#
_symmetry.space_group_name_H-M   'P 1'
#
loop_
_entity.id
_entity.type
_entity.pdbx_description
1 polymer ?
#
loop_
_entity_poly.entity_id
_entity_poly.type
_entity_poly.pdbx_seq_one_letter_code
_entity_poly.pdbx_strand_id
1 'polypeptide(L)'
;MTTQTTLVIVHTGPVTVQPLSSLGPELLPGVRIVNLVDDSLLKETMAAGQVTPAVTRRLAQYMMIAQEMGATLILNACSSVGEAADTVRPLLSVPILKVDQAMAERAVASATRIGVAATVQTTLDPTARLIERVARDAGKSVQVRRALCEGAFDALIAGRTDEHDLIVERALRELARDVDLIVLAQVSMGRVVDKPGSHFDVPVLTSPRLGMERVAELLRGQLERAA
;
A
#
# COMPACT_ATOMS: atom_id res chain seq x y z
N MET A 1 -3.89 -1.32 34.33
CA MET A 1 -2.74 -1.66 33.47
C MET A 1 -2.95 -0.93 32.15
N THR A 2 -2.08 0.02 31.80
CA THR A 2 -2.16 0.67 30.49
C THR A 2 -1.90 -0.39 29.42
N THR A 3 -2.91 -0.66 28.59
CA THR A 3 -2.79 -1.61 27.47
C THR A 3 -1.72 -1.11 26.51
N GLN A 4 -0.72 -1.95 26.22
CA GLN A 4 0.36 -1.61 25.29
C GLN A 4 -0.22 -1.33 23.89
N THR A 5 0.05 -0.14 23.33
CA THR A 5 -0.34 0.19 21.96
C THR A 5 0.28 -0.81 20.98
N THR A 6 -0.57 -1.49 20.21
CA THR A 6 -0.15 -2.51 19.25
C THR A 6 -0.62 -2.14 17.85
N LEU A 7 0.31 -2.10 16.91
CA LEU A 7 0.01 -2.12 15.47
C LEU A 7 0.13 -3.56 14.97
N VAL A 8 -0.93 -4.08 14.37
CA VAL A 8 -0.85 -5.35 13.63
C VAL A 8 -0.91 -5.06 12.14
N ILE A 9 0.09 -5.53 11.39
CA ILE A 9 0.19 -5.37 9.95
C ILE A 9 -0.15 -6.70 9.29
N VAL A 10 -1.13 -6.70 8.39
CA VAL A 10 -1.54 -7.86 7.60
C VAL A 10 -0.94 -7.77 6.21
N HIS A 11 -0.13 -8.77 5.86
CA HIS A 11 0.60 -8.87 4.61
C HIS A 11 0.11 -10.05 3.78
N THR A 12 0.10 -9.88 2.46
CA THR A 12 -0.18 -10.96 1.50
C THR A 12 1.11 -11.56 0.91
N GLY A 13 2.24 -11.37 1.59
CA GLY A 13 3.57 -11.79 1.16
C GLY A 13 4.70 -11.07 1.90
N PRO A 14 5.92 -11.64 1.93
CA PRO A 14 7.01 -11.15 2.78
C PRO A 14 7.63 -9.82 2.32
N VAL A 15 7.46 -9.44 1.05
CA VAL A 15 8.12 -8.28 0.43
C VAL A 15 7.82 -6.96 1.13
N THR A 16 6.66 -6.83 1.77
CA THR A 16 6.26 -5.58 2.46
C THR A 16 6.63 -5.56 3.94
N VAL A 17 7.08 -6.68 4.51
CA VAL A 17 7.35 -6.81 5.95
C VAL A 17 8.52 -5.91 6.37
N GLN A 18 9.68 -6.04 5.74
CA GLN A 18 10.88 -5.28 6.10
C GLN A 18 10.74 -3.77 5.79
N PRO A 19 10.21 -3.34 4.62
CA PRO A 19 9.99 -1.92 4.33
C PRO A 19 9.06 -1.21 5.32
N LEU A 20 8.03 -1.89 5.85
CA LEU A 20 7.14 -1.31 6.85
C LEU A 20 7.70 -1.41 8.27
N SER A 21 8.22 -2.58 8.65
CA SER A 21 8.72 -2.81 10.01
C SER A 21 9.94 -1.93 10.35
N SER A 22 10.80 -1.65 9.36
CA SER A 22 11.98 -0.80 9.56
C SER A 22 11.68 0.67 9.84
N LEU A 23 10.48 1.15 9.46
CA LEU A 23 10.01 2.50 9.78
C LEU A 23 9.46 2.62 11.21
N GLY A 24 9.18 1.49 11.86
CA GLY A 24 8.60 1.43 13.20
C GLY A 24 9.40 2.15 14.27
N PRO A 25 10.71 1.88 14.44
CA PRO A 25 11.53 2.54 15.46
C PRO A 25 11.59 4.07 15.33
N GLU A 26 11.56 4.58 14.09
CA GLU A 26 11.58 6.01 13.80
C GLU A 26 10.21 6.67 14.06
N LEU A 27 9.14 6.09 13.50
CA LEU A 27 7.83 6.74 13.44
C LEU A 27 6.91 6.36 14.61
N LEU A 28 7.13 5.22 15.24
CA LEU A 28 6.24 4.61 16.23
C LEU A 28 6.99 4.17 17.50
N PRO A 29 7.77 5.06 18.15
CA PRO A 29 8.50 4.69 19.35
C PRO A 29 7.56 4.20 20.45
N GLY A 30 7.87 3.03 21.03
CA GLY A 30 7.06 2.42 22.09
C GLY A 30 5.82 1.64 21.62
N VAL A 31 5.52 1.60 20.32
CA VAL A 31 4.43 0.78 19.76
C VAL A 31 4.94 -0.64 19.49
N ARG A 32 4.17 -1.64 19.94
CA ARG A 32 4.44 -3.03 19.56
C ARG A 32 3.95 -3.28 18.13
N ILE A 33 4.84 -3.64 17.22
CA ILE A 33 4.48 -3.99 15.84
C ILE A 33 4.46 -5.51 15.69
N VAL A 34 3.38 -6.05 15.14
CA VAL A 34 3.25 -7.49 14.83
C VAL A 34 2.86 -7.67 13.38
N ASN A 35 3.52 -8.60 12.69
CA ASN A 35 3.25 -8.91 11.29
C ASN A 35 2.54 -10.26 11.16
N LEU A 36 1.39 -10.27 10.48
CA LEU A 36 0.70 -11.48 10.03
C LEU A 36 0.90 -11.61 8.53
N VAL A 37 1.46 -12.74 8.08
CA VAL A 37 1.78 -12.95 6.66
C VAL A 37 1.05 -14.20 6.16
N ASP A 38 0.25 -14.03 5.12
CA ASP A 38 -0.24 -15.12 4.27
C ASP A 38 0.25 -14.87 2.83
N ASP A 39 1.32 -15.57 2.45
CA ASP A 39 1.97 -15.42 1.14
C ASP A 39 1.21 -16.13 -0.01
N SER A 40 0.04 -16.72 0.27
CA SER A 40 -0.84 -17.31 -0.73
C SER A 40 -1.88 -16.31 -1.28
N LEU A 41 -2.34 -15.33 -0.47
CA LEU A 41 -3.45 -14.44 -0.84
C LEU A 41 -3.18 -13.65 -2.13
N LEU A 42 -1.97 -13.10 -2.30
CA LEU A 42 -1.63 -12.35 -3.50
C LEU A 42 -1.56 -13.28 -4.72
N LYS A 43 -0.94 -14.46 -4.58
CA LYS A 43 -0.81 -15.45 -5.67
C LYS A 43 -2.19 -15.89 -6.17
N GLU A 44 -3.11 -16.15 -5.25
CA GLU A 44 -4.49 -16.52 -5.59
C GLU A 44 -5.27 -15.37 -6.22
N THR A 45 -5.12 -14.15 -5.69
CA THR A 45 -5.72 -12.95 -6.29
C THR A 45 -5.22 -12.74 -7.72
N MET A 46 -3.92 -12.93 -7.95
CA MET A 46 -3.30 -12.86 -9.27
C MET A 46 -3.82 -13.97 -10.20
N ALA A 47 -3.87 -15.21 -9.73
CA ALA A 47 -4.36 -16.34 -10.51
C ALA A 47 -5.84 -16.18 -10.92
N ALA A 48 -6.66 -15.58 -10.05
CA ALA A 48 -8.05 -15.27 -10.34
C ALA A 48 -8.27 -13.95 -11.12
N GLY A 49 -7.22 -13.14 -11.29
CA GLY A 49 -7.28 -11.79 -11.86
C GLY A 49 -8.03 -10.76 -11.01
N GLN A 50 -8.53 -11.14 -9.84
CA GLN A 50 -9.32 -10.30 -8.93
C GLN A 50 -9.35 -10.90 -7.52
N VAL A 51 -9.75 -10.09 -6.54
CA VAL A 51 -10.02 -10.57 -5.18
C VAL A 51 -11.20 -11.53 -5.20
N THR A 52 -11.04 -12.71 -4.62
CA THR A 52 -12.10 -13.72 -4.53
C THR A 52 -12.78 -13.70 -3.16
N PRO A 53 -14.01 -14.25 -3.03
CA PRO A 53 -14.65 -14.42 -1.72
C PRO A 53 -13.82 -15.26 -0.73
N ALA A 54 -13.02 -16.21 -1.23
CA ALA A 54 -12.12 -17.02 -0.40
C ALA A 54 -10.94 -16.19 0.15
N VAL A 55 -10.35 -15.33 -0.68
CA VAL A 55 -9.32 -14.36 -0.25
C VAL A 55 -9.90 -13.39 0.78
N THR A 56 -11.08 -12.81 0.52
CA THR A 56 -11.75 -11.90 1.45
C THR A 56 -12.04 -12.57 2.81
N ARG A 57 -12.51 -13.82 2.80
CA ARG A 57 -12.79 -14.57 4.03
C ARG A 57 -11.55 -14.78 4.88
N ARG A 58 -10.43 -15.17 4.27
CA ARG A 58 -9.17 -15.35 5.01
C ARG A 58 -8.61 -14.01 5.50
N LEU A 59 -8.68 -12.96 4.68
CA LEU A 59 -8.31 -11.62 5.14
C LEU A 59 -9.14 -11.19 6.36
N ALA A 60 -10.45 -11.47 6.36
CA ALA A 60 -11.31 -11.22 7.51
C ALA A 60 -10.84 -11.97 8.77
N GLN A 61 -10.51 -13.25 8.63
CA GLN A 61 -9.99 -14.07 9.74
C GLN A 61 -8.68 -13.51 10.30
N TYR A 62 -7.73 -13.12 9.45
CA TYR A 62 -6.48 -12.50 9.93
C TYR A 62 -6.70 -11.18 10.65
N MET A 63 -7.66 -10.37 10.19
CA MET A 63 -7.99 -9.11 10.86
C MET A 63 -8.75 -9.31 12.18
N MET A 64 -9.57 -10.37 12.29
CA MET A 64 -10.16 -10.79 13.57
C MET A 64 -9.09 -11.26 14.54
N ILE A 65 -8.14 -12.10 14.09
CA ILE A 65 -6.98 -12.51 14.89
C ILE A 65 -6.17 -11.28 15.34
N ALA A 66 -5.93 -10.31 14.45
CA ALA A 66 -5.25 -9.07 14.80
C ALA A 66 -5.95 -8.32 15.93
N GLN A 67 -7.28 -8.22 15.89
CA GLN A 67 -8.08 -7.64 16.96
C GLN A 67 -7.95 -8.43 18.28
N GLU A 68 -8.02 -9.77 18.23
CA GLU A 68 -7.85 -10.65 19.40
C GLU A 68 -6.44 -10.54 20.01
N MET A 69 -5.43 -10.22 19.21
CA MET A 69 -4.06 -9.92 19.66
C MET A 69 -3.93 -8.57 20.38
N GLY A 70 -5.04 -7.82 20.53
CA GLY A 70 -5.08 -6.51 21.17
C GLY A 70 -4.59 -5.37 20.26
N ALA A 71 -4.78 -5.49 18.94
CA ALA A 71 -4.46 -4.39 18.02
C ALA A 71 -5.21 -3.12 18.41
N THR A 72 -4.47 -2.00 18.48
CA THR A 72 -5.03 -0.65 18.56
C THR A 72 -5.39 -0.12 17.16
N LEU A 73 -4.62 -0.54 16.16
CA LEU A 73 -4.83 -0.27 14.74
C LEU A 73 -4.38 -1.50 13.93
N ILE A 74 -5.12 -1.80 12.87
CA ILE A 74 -4.75 -2.82 11.88
C ILE A 74 -4.31 -2.10 10.59
N LEU A 75 -3.13 -2.45 10.06
CA LEU A 75 -2.65 -1.96 8.77
C LEU A 75 -2.75 -3.07 7.72
N ASN A 76 -3.57 -2.86 6.69
CA ASN A 76 -3.56 -3.69 5.48
C ASN A 76 -2.42 -3.24 4.57
N ALA A 77 -1.37 -4.05 4.44
CA ALA A 77 -0.14 -3.73 3.72
C ALA A 77 -0.20 -3.99 2.20
N CYS A 78 -1.31 -4.56 1.69
CA CYS A 78 -1.42 -4.94 0.28
C CYS A 78 -2.58 -4.23 -0.42
N SER A 79 -2.25 -3.39 -1.41
CA SER A 79 -3.22 -2.67 -2.23
C SER A 79 -4.12 -3.57 -3.06
N SER A 80 -3.63 -4.75 -3.49
CA SER A 80 -4.43 -5.71 -4.27
C SER A 80 -5.64 -6.27 -3.53
N VAL A 81 -5.60 -6.29 -2.20
CA VAL A 81 -6.71 -6.74 -1.35
C VAL A 81 -7.32 -5.57 -0.56
N GLY A 82 -7.01 -4.32 -0.93
CA GLY A 82 -7.48 -3.13 -0.23
C GLY A 82 -9.01 -3.03 -0.17
N GLU A 83 -9.70 -3.35 -1.26
CA GLU A 83 -11.18 -3.34 -1.30
C GLU A 83 -11.80 -4.47 -0.44
N ALA A 84 -11.07 -5.58 -0.26
CA ALA A 84 -11.46 -6.63 0.68
C ALA A 84 -11.37 -6.11 2.12
N ALA A 85 -10.32 -5.35 2.45
CA ALA A 85 -10.18 -4.72 3.76
C ALA A 85 -11.34 -3.75 4.06
N ASP A 86 -11.80 -3.00 3.05
CA ASP A 86 -12.98 -2.13 3.19
C ASP A 86 -14.26 -2.92 3.47
N THR A 87 -14.42 -4.09 2.85
CA THR A 87 -15.57 -5.00 3.08
C THR A 87 -15.54 -5.61 4.48
N VAL A 88 -14.35 -5.87 5.03
CA VAL A 88 -14.18 -6.46 6.38
C VAL A 88 -14.35 -5.42 7.49
N ARG A 89 -14.04 -4.15 7.24
CA ARG A 89 -14.06 -3.06 8.22
C ARG A 89 -15.28 -3.05 9.16
N PRO A 90 -16.54 -3.23 8.70
CA PRO A 90 -17.71 -3.20 9.58
C PRO A 90 -17.79 -4.35 10.60
N LEU A 91 -16.98 -5.40 10.44
CA LEU A 91 -16.96 -6.58 11.31
C LEU A 91 -16.02 -6.44 12.51
N LEU A 92 -15.22 -5.36 12.56
CA LEU A 92 -14.20 -5.15 13.59
C LEU A 92 -14.54 -3.93 14.44
N SER A 93 -14.14 -3.98 15.72
CA SER A 93 -14.18 -2.83 16.63
C SER A 93 -12.90 -1.99 16.57
N VAL A 94 -11.83 -2.54 15.98
CA VAL A 94 -10.54 -1.87 15.80
C VAL A 94 -10.46 -1.22 14.41
N PRO A 95 -9.94 0.02 14.29
CA PRO A 95 -9.80 0.66 12.99
C PRO A 95 -8.84 -0.10 12.06
N ILE A 96 -9.18 -0.10 10.77
CA ILE A 96 -8.32 -0.59 9.69
C ILE A 96 -7.81 0.59 8.88
N LEU A 97 -6.52 0.63 8.61
CA LEU A 97 -5.90 1.54 7.64
C LEU A 97 -5.36 0.73 6.46
N LYS A 98 -5.53 1.24 5.23
CA LYS A 98 -4.84 0.71 4.05
C LYS A 98 -3.55 1.50 3.86
N VAL A 99 -2.44 0.81 3.61
CA VAL A 99 -1.11 1.43 3.48
C VAL A 99 -1.04 2.51 2.40
N ASP A 100 -1.84 2.37 1.35
CA ASP A 100 -1.90 3.27 0.20
C ASP A 100 -2.83 4.47 0.36
N GLN A 101 -3.60 4.53 1.46
CA GLN A 101 -4.63 5.55 1.67
C GLN A 101 -4.03 6.97 1.69
N ALA A 102 -3.00 7.19 2.52
CA ALA A 102 -2.35 8.49 2.63
C ALA A 102 -1.62 8.90 1.33
N MET A 103 -1.09 7.93 0.58
CA MET A 103 -0.47 8.16 -0.72
C MET A 103 -1.50 8.63 -1.75
N ALA A 104 -2.67 8.00 -1.81
CA ALA A 104 -3.75 8.41 -2.71
C ALA A 104 -4.28 9.82 -2.37
N GLU A 105 -4.47 10.12 -1.09
CA GLU A 105 -4.85 11.45 -0.60
C GLU A 105 -3.82 12.51 -0.98
N ARG A 106 -2.52 12.22 -0.80
CA ARG A 106 -1.45 13.14 -1.19
C ARG A 106 -1.38 13.35 -2.71
N ALA A 107 -1.57 12.30 -3.51
CA ALA A 107 -1.60 12.39 -4.96
C ALA A 107 -2.74 13.31 -5.43
N VAL A 108 -3.96 13.08 -4.94
CA VAL A 108 -5.15 13.91 -5.23
C VAL A 108 -5.02 15.33 -4.71
N ALA A 109 -4.32 15.52 -3.59
CA ALA A 109 -4.03 16.85 -3.07
C ALA A 109 -3.10 17.65 -4.00
N SER A 110 -2.15 16.98 -4.65
CA SER A 110 -0.97 17.62 -5.27
C SER A 110 -1.02 17.67 -6.80
N ALA A 111 -1.89 16.90 -7.47
CA ALA A 111 -1.87 16.75 -8.92
C ALA A 111 -3.28 16.56 -9.52
N THR A 112 -3.41 16.88 -10.82
CA THR A 112 -4.64 16.65 -11.59
C THR A 112 -4.51 15.48 -12.56
N ARG A 113 -3.32 15.28 -13.15
CA ARG A 113 -2.98 14.12 -13.96
C ARG A 113 -2.07 13.23 -13.13
N ILE A 114 -2.58 12.08 -12.72
CA ILE A 114 -1.88 11.16 -11.81
C ILE A 114 -1.58 9.87 -12.57
N GLY A 115 -0.29 9.56 -12.68
CA GLY A 115 0.18 8.28 -13.17
C GLY A 115 0.16 7.22 -12.06
N VAL A 116 -0.30 6.02 -12.36
CA VAL A 116 -0.23 4.86 -11.46
C VAL A 116 0.57 3.78 -12.17
N ALA A 117 1.72 3.45 -11.61
CA ALA A 117 2.61 2.42 -12.15
C ALA A 117 2.57 1.17 -11.26
N ALA A 118 2.48 0.01 -11.89
CA ALA A 118 2.47 -1.29 -11.23
C ALA A 118 3.13 -2.33 -12.14
N THR A 119 3.64 -3.42 -11.58
CA THR A 119 4.14 -4.60 -12.29
C THR A 119 3.11 -5.74 -12.39
N VAL A 120 1.98 -5.65 -11.66
CA VAL A 120 0.85 -6.59 -11.79
C VAL A 120 -0.51 -5.88 -11.88
N GLN A 121 -1.40 -6.41 -12.72
CA GLN A 121 -2.72 -5.80 -12.98
C GLN A 121 -3.60 -5.75 -11.71
N THR A 122 -3.52 -6.80 -10.88
CA THR A 122 -4.28 -6.90 -9.63
C THR A 122 -3.84 -5.89 -8.58
N THR A 123 -2.78 -5.10 -8.80
CA THR A 123 -2.42 -3.95 -7.97
C THR A 123 -2.70 -2.62 -8.69
N LEU A 124 -2.52 -2.58 -10.00
CA LEU A 124 -2.75 -1.39 -10.84
C LEU A 124 -4.17 -0.84 -10.69
N ASP A 125 -5.17 -1.69 -10.95
CA ASP A 125 -6.55 -1.23 -10.99
C ASP A 125 -7.11 -0.87 -9.61
N PRO A 126 -6.90 -1.65 -8.54
CA PRO A 126 -7.33 -1.23 -7.21
C PRO A 126 -6.73 0.10 -6.76
N THR A 127 -5.45 0.34 -7.07
CA THR A 127 -4.79 1.61 -6.71
C THR A 127 -5.35 2.78 -7.51
N ALA A 128 -5.60 2.60 -8.81
CA ALA A 128 -6.24 3.61 -9.63
C ALA A 128 -7.66 3.93 -9.14
N ARG A 129 -8.48 2.91 -8.84
CA ARG A 129 -9.83 3.08 -8.27
C ARG A 129 -9.81 3.77 -6.91
N LEU A 130 -8.79 3.51 -6.08
CA LEU A 130 -8.61 4.21 -4.82
C LEU A 130 -8.39 5.71 -5.04
N ILE A 131 -7.51 6.10 -5.96
CA ILE A 131 -7.24 7.50 -6.29
C ILE A 131 -8.50 8.18 -6.84
N GLU A 132 -9.21 7.51 -7.75
CA GLU A 132 -10.48 8.00 -8.32
C GLU A 132 -11.54 8.20 -7.22
N ARG A 133 -11.66 7.26 -6.27
CA ARG A 133 -12.55 7.36 -5.11
C ARG A 133 -12.18 8.56 -4.22
N VAL A 134 -10.90 8.68 -3.85
CA VAL A 134 -10.42 9.79 -3.01
C VAL A 134 -10.64 11.14 -3.68
N ALA A 135 -10.44 11.23 -5.00
CA ALA A 135 -10.71 12.44 -5.76
C ALA A 135 -12.19 12.82 -5.74
N ARG A 136 -13.08 11.85 -5.98
CA ARG A 136 -14.53 12.06 -5.89
C ARG A 136 -14.94 12.53 -4.50
N ASP A 137 -14.45 11.87 -3.45
CA ASP A 137 -14.80 12.20 -2.07
C ASP A 137 -14.27 13.59 -1.66
N ALA A 138 -13.17 14.04 -2.27
CA ALA A 138 -12.61 15.38 -2.13
C ALA A 138 -13.22 16.44 -3.07
N GLY A 139 -14.21 16.08 -3.90
CA GLY A 139 -14.81 16.99 -4.89
C GLY A 139 -13.84 17.47 -5.99
N LYS A 140 -12.78 16.70 -6.27
CA LYS A 140 -11.76 17.02 -7.27
C LYS A 140 -11.93 16.19 -8.54
N SER A 141 -11.65 16.82 -9.68
CA SER A 141 -11.51 16.11 -10.96
C SER A 141 -10.04 15.75 -11.18
N VAL A 142 -9.75 14.46 -11.29
CA VAL A 142 -8.41 13.94 -11.60
C VAL A 142 -8.47 13.00 -12.81
N GLN A 143 -7.41 12.96 -13.60
CA GLN A 143 -7.21 12.02 -14.69
C GLN A 143 -6.19 10.97 -14.23
N VAL A 144 -6.60 9.71 -14.16
CA VAL A 144 -5.70 8.61 -13.78
C VAL A 144 -5.17 7.91 -15.03
N ARG A 145 -3.85 7.92 -15.21
CA ARG A 145 -3.14 7.17 -16.25
C ARG A 145 -2.52 5.92 -15.65
N ARG A 146 -2.92 4.76 -16.16
CA ARG A 146 -2.45 3.46 -15.70
C ARG A 146 -1.26 3.02 -16.54
N ALA A 147 -0.18 2.55 -15.90
CA ALA A 147 0.98 1.99 -16.57
C ALA A 147 1.33 0.63 -15.96
N LEU A 148 1.11 -0.43 -16.74
CA LEU A 148 1.57 -1.77 -16.39
C LEU A 148 3.01 -1.95 -16.91
N CYS A 149 3.93 -2.20 -15.99
CA CYS A 149 5.32 -2.55 -16.27
C CYS A 149 5.38 -4.05 -16.62
N GLU A 150 4.89 -4.39 -17.81
CA GLU A 150 4.79 -5.78 -18.26
C GLU A 150 6.14 -6.52 -18.17
N GLY A 151 6.11 -7.75 -17.66
CA GLY A 151 7.30 -8.59 -17.46
C GLY A 151 8.16 -8.25 -16.25
N ALA A 152 7.99 -7.07 -15.62
CA ALA A 152 8.79 -6.70 -14.46
C ALA A 152 8.58 -7.64 -13.26
N PHE A 153 7.33 -8.02 -12.98
CA PHE A 153 7.03 -8.94 -11.88
C PHE A 153 7.69 -10.31 -12.08
N ASP A 154 7.61 -10.86 -13.30
CA ASP A 154 8.21 -12.16 -13.61
C ASP A 154 9.75 -12.11 -13.50
N ALA A 155 10.37 -11.01 -13.95
CA ALA A 155 11.80 -10.78 -13.77
C ALA A 155 12.18 -10.77 -12.28
N LEU A 156 11.40 -10.08 -11.43
CA LEU A 156 11.64 -10.02 -10.00
C LEU A 156 11.54 -11.41 -9.34
N ILE A 157 10.48 -12.18 -9.64
CA ILE A 157 10.30 -13.53 -9.09
C ILE A 157 11.38 -14.50 -9.59
N ALA A 158 11.90 -14.30 -10.80
CA ALA A 158 13.03 -15.05 -11.35
C ALA A 158 14.40 -14.59 -10.82
N GLY A 159 14.46 -13.62 -9.89
CA GLY A 159 15.69 -13.07 -9.33
C GLY A 159 16.45 -12.11 -10.25
N ARG A 160 15.89 -11.77 -11.42
CA ARG A 160 16.47 -10.85 -12.41
C ARG A 160 16.13 -9.40 -12.07
N THR A 161 16.67 -8.93 -10.95
CA THR A 161 16.33 -7.61 -10.37
C THR A 161 16.71 -6.45 -11.30
N ASP A 162 17.86 -6.52 -11.98
CA ASP A 162 18.28 -5.45 -12.92
C ASP A 162 17.31 -5.32 -14.10
N GLU A 163 16.78 -6.44 -14.60
CA GLU A 163 15.77 -6.45 -15.67
C GLU A 163 14.45 -5.83 -15.17
N HIS A 164 13.99 -6.21 -13.98
CA HIS A 164 12.83 -5.58 -13.34
C HIS A 164 13.01 -4.06 -13.24
N ASP A 165 14.15 -3.61 -12.73
CA ASP A 165 14.42 -2.19 -12.49
C ASP A 165 14.47 -1.40 -13.81
N LEU A 166 15.08 -1.95 -14.86
CA LEU A 166 15.10 -1.34 -16.20
C LEU A 166 13.70 -1.20 -16.80
N ILE A 167 12.86 -2.24 -16.69
CA ILE A 167 11.49 -2.21 -17.21
C ILE A 167 10.68 -1.12 -16.48
N VAL A 168 10.78 -1.09 -15.15
CA VAL A 168 10.08 -0.09 -14.34
C VAL A 168 10.59 1.31 -14.67
N GLU A 169 11.90 1.56 -14.69
CA GLU A 169 12.46 2.88 -14.99
C GLU A 169 11.97 3.42 -16.34
N ARG A 170 11.97 2.59 -17.38
CA ARG A 170 11.46 2.98 -18.71
C ARG A 170 9.99 3.38 -18.65
N ALA A 171 9.14 2.56 -18.03
CA ALA A 171 7.72 2.85 -17.91
C ALA A 171 7.45 4.14 -17.11
N LEU A 172 8.23 4.40 -16.06
CA LEU A 172 8.13 5.62 -15.27
C LEU A 172 8.52 6.87 -16.07
N ARG A 173 9.59 6.80 -16.88
CA ARG A 173 10.03 7.90 -17.76
C ARG A 173 9.03 8.20 -18.87
N GLU A 174 8.41 7.17 -19.44
CA GLU A 174 7.35 7.33 -20.45
C GLU A 174 6.11 7.98 -19.81
N LEU A 175 5.67 7.45 -18.67
CA LEU A 175 4.51 7.96 -17.95
C LEU A 175 4.68 9.43 -17.50
N ALA A 176 5.88 9.80 -17.07
CA ALA A 176 6.21 11.16 -16.62
C ALA A 176 5.96 12.26 -17.67
N ARG A 177 5.90 11.91 -18.96
CA ARG A 177 5.63 12.87 -20.05
C ARG A 177 4.20 13.39 -20.06
N ASP A 178 3.26 12.60 -19.54
CA ASP A 178 1.82 12.84 -19.68
C ASP A 178 1.11 13.20 -18.38
N VAL A 179 1.81 13.13 -17.24
CA VAL A 179 1.24 13.29 -15.89
C VAL A 179 1.96 14.37 -15.09
N ASP A 180 1.35 14.82 -13.99
CA ASP A 180 1.95 15.80 -13.07
C ASP A 180 2.65 15.11 -11.88
N LEU A 181 2.29 13.86 -11.60
CA LEU A 181 2.76 13.06 -10.47
C LEU A 181 2.59 11.58 -10.77
N ILE A 182 3.51 10.75 -10.27
CA ILE A 182 3.44 9.29 -10.36
C ILE A 182 3.26 8.68 -8.96
N VAL A 183 2.41 7.67 -8.88
CA VAL A 183 2.24 6.77 -7.74
C VAL A 183 2.80 5.40 -8.10
N LEU A 184 3.71 4.88 -7.27
CA LEU A 184 4.15 3.49 -7.34
C LEU A 184 3.22 2.62 -6.51
N ALA A 185 2.47 1.75 -7.18
CA ALA A 185 1.47 0.90 -6.55
C ALA A 185 2.07 -0.31 -5.83
N GLN A 186 3.37 -0.59 -6.01
CA GLN A 186 4.05 -1.75 -5.44
C GLN A 186 5.36 -1.37 -4.77
N VAL A 187 5.55 -1.91 -3.55
CA VAL A 187 6.73 -1.64 -2.71
C VAL A 187 8.04 -2.05 -3.40
N SER A 188 8.02 -3.12 -4.20
CA SER A 188 9.21 -3.58 -4.94
C SER A 188 9.77 -2.54 -5.91
N MET A 189 8.94 -1.60 -6.39
CA MET A 189 9.33 -0.55 -7.32
C MET A 189 10.08 0.60 -6.64
N GLY A 190 9.97 0.75 -5.31
CA GLY A 190 10.59 1.86 -4.57
C GLY A 190 12.10 1.96 -4.77
N ARG A 191 12.78 0.81 -4.87
CA ARG A 191 14.23 0.74 -5.13
C ARG A 191 14.66 1.43 -6.42
N VAL A 192 13.78 1.50 -7.41
CA VAL A 192 14.06 2.14 -8.71
C VAL A 192 14.14 3.65 -8.54
N VAL A 193 13.32 4.21 -7.64
CA VAL A 193 13.31 5.64 -7.34
C VAL A 193 14.42 6.02 -6.36
N ASP A 194 14.75 5.14 -5.43
CA ASP A 194 15.79 5.36 -4.42
C ASP A 194 17.22 5.17 -4.97
N LYS A 195 17.36 4.62 -6.18
CA LYS A 195 18.66 4.37 -6.79
C LYS A 195 19.40 5.69 -7.06
N PRO A 196 20.66 5.85 -6.61
CA PRO A 196 21.43 7.08 -6.83
C PRO A 196 21.48 7.48 -8.31
N GLY A 197 21.20 8.76 -8.58
CA GLY A 197 21.17 9.31 -9.93
C GLY A 197 19.84 9.13 -10.68
N SER A 198 18.87 8.41 -10.10
CA SER A 198 17.52 8.34 -10.67
C SER A 198 16.81 9.68 -10.48
N HIS A 199 16.52 10.35 -11.60
CA HIS A 199 15.73 11.56 -11.62
C HIS A 199 14.56 11.38 -12.59
N PHE A 200 13.38 11.71 -12.09
CA PHE A 200 12.13 11.75 -12.85
C PHE A 200 11.65 13.20 -12.89
N ASP A 201 11.12 13.63 -14.03
CA ASP A 201 10.70 15.01 -14.26
C ASP A 201 9.48 15.42 -13.40
N VAL A 202 8.82 14.44 -12.77
CA VAL A 202 7.64 14.61 -11.91
C VAL A 202 7.85 13.93 -10.56
N PRO A 203 7.20 14.41 -9.48
CA PRO A 203 7.24 13.75 -8.19
C PRO A 203 6.76 12.30 -8.28
N VAL A 204 7.44 11.41 -7.57
CA VAL A 204 7.08 9.99 -7.46
C VAL A 204 6.75 9.68 -6.00
N LEU A 205 5.56 9.15 -5.75
CA LEU A 205 5.09 8.76 -4.41
C LEU A 205 5.14 7.24 -4.23
N THR A 206 5.48 6.83 -3.00
CA THR A 206 5.42 5.44 -2.55
C THR A 206 4.58 5.34 -1.27
N SER A 207 3.97 4.19 -1.05
CA SER A 207 3.05 3.97 0.08
C SER A 207 3.69 3.68 1.44
N PRO A 208 4.86 3.00 1.59
CA PRO A 208 5.31 2.54 2.90
C PRO A 208 5.48 3.64 3.95
N ARG A 209 6.23 4.69 3.61
CA ARG A 209 6.48 5.80 4.55
C ARG A 209 5.21 6.61 4.83
N LEU A 210 4.47 7.02 3.80
CA LEU A 210 3.21 7.76 3.97
C LEU A 210 2.17 6.97 4.77
N GLY A 211 2.08 5.66 4.55
CA GLY A 211 1.20 4.78 5.29
C GLY A 211 1.57 4.71 6.77
N MET A 212 2.85 4.55 7.09
CA MET A 212 3.35 4.50 8.48
C MET A 212 3.28 5.85 9.19
N GLU A 213 3.48 6.97 8.49
CA GLU A 213 3.24 8.32 9.02
C GLU A 213 1.77 8.49 9.41
N ARG A 214 0.84 8.04 8.57
CA ARG A 214 -0.59 8.05 8.90
C ARG A 214 -0.93 7.13 10.08
N VAL A 215 -0.26 5.99 10.22
CA VAL A 215 -0.39 5.15 11.42
C VAL A 215 0.01 5.95 12.67
N ALA A 216 1.15 6.65 12.64
CA ALA A 216 1.63 7.44 13.77
C ALA A 216 0.65 8.55 14.16
N GLU A 217 0.09 9.26 13.17
CA GLU A 217 -0.96 10.27 13.38
C GLU A 217 -2.19 9.70 14.09
N LEU A 218 -2.70 8.56 13.63
CA LEU A 218 -3.91 7.94 14.17
C LEU A 218 -3.70 7.41 15.60
N LEU A 219 -2.57 6.75 15.85
CA LEU A 219 -2.25 6.22 17.17
C LEU A 219 -2.02 7.35 18.19
N ARG A 220 -1.34 8.43 17.80
CA ARG A 220 -1.18 9.62 18.67
C ARG A 220 -2.53 10.22 19.04
N GLY A 221 -3.41 10.44 18.05
CA GLY A 221 -4.75 10.98 18.31
C GLY A 221 -5.63 10.06 19.16
N GLN A 222 -5.43 8.73 19.12
CA GLN A 222 -6.14 7.81 20.02
C GLN A 222 -5.62 7.89 21.46
N LEU A 223 -4.31 7.99 21.65
CA LEU A 223 -3.70 8.13 22.97
C LEU A 223 -4.12 9.45 23.65
N GLU A 224 -4.14 10.55 22.91
CA GLU A 224 -4.58 11.87 23.40
C GLU A 224 -6.05 11.89 23.83
N ARG A 225 -6.93 11.09 23.19
CA ARG A 225 -8.35 10.99 23.57
C ARG A 225 -8.59 10.09 24.79
N ALA A 226 -7.64 9.24 25.15
CA ALA A 226 -7.75 8.28 26.25
C ALA A 226 -7.11 8.77 27.56
N ALA A 227 -6.33 9.84 27.50
CA ALA A 227 -5.71 10.53 28.65
C ALA A 227 -6.64 11.60 29.22
#